data_AF-A0A370H1A7-F1
#
_entry.id   AF-A0A370H1A7-F1
#
_cell.length_a   1.000
_cell.length_b   1.000
_cell.length_c   1.000
_cell.angle_alpha   90.00
_cell.angle_beta   90.00
_cell.angle_gamma   90.00
#
_symmetry.space_group_name_H-M   'P 1'
#
loop_
_entity.id
_entity.type
_entity.pdbx_description
1 polymer ?
#
loop_
_entity_poly.entity_id
_entity_poly.type
_entity_poly.pdbx_seq_one_letter_code
_entity_poly.pdbx_strand_id
1 'polypeptide(L)'
;MDGMHRTAVDGVEAQWRFDQDGVGIMNVRNTIDGTLITVGTDLSQARERLPELSRLWDAIRHDFWREFFPSRHSFPAAHTTRWLG
;
A
#
# COMPACT_ATOMS: atom_id res chain seq x y z
N MET A 1 -4.91 6.73 17.39
CA MET A 1 -4.10 6.01 16.39
C MET A 1 -4.31 6.76 15.10
N ASP A 2 -3.36 7.62 14.77
CA ASP A 2 -3.36 8.38 13.53
C ASP A 2 -3.28 7.35 12.40
N GLY A 3 -4.34 7.20 11.58
CA GLY A 3 -4.43 6.23 10.48
C GLY A 3 -3.48 6.55 9.32
N MET A 4 -2.22 6.83 9.66
CA MET A 4 -1.14 7.20 8.78
C MET A 4 -0.28 5.97 8.54
N HIS A 5 -0.26 5.52 7.30
CA HIS A 5 0.50 4.40 6.80
C HIS A 5 1.73 4.91 6.05
N ARG A 6 2.71 4.02 5.91
CA ARG A 6 3.97 4.31 5.24
C ARG A 6 4.38 3.12 4.39
N THR A 7 4.65 3.39 3.12
CA THR A 7 5.11 2.39 2.15
C THR A 7 6.35 2.93 1.45
N ALA A 8 7.39 2.11 1.35
CA ALA A 8 8.65 2.49 0.70
C ALA A 8 9.06 1.47 -0.36
N VAL A 9 9.39 1.94 -1.56
CA VAL A 9 9.76 1.13 -2.73
C VAL A 9 10.81 1.87 -3.55
N ASP A 10 11.84 1.17 -4.03
CA ASP A 10 12.86 1.69 -4.95
C ASP A 10 13.49 3.03 -4.51
N GLY A 11 13.73 3.19 -3.20
CA GLY A 11 14.34 4.41 -2.64
C GLY A 11 13.37 5.59 -2.52
N VAL A 12 12.08 5.36 -2.64
CA VAL A 12 11.02 6.36 -2.46
C VAL A 12 10.07 5.89 -1.37
N GLU A 13 9.71 6.78 -0.45
CA GLU A 13 8.77 6.53 0.63
C GLU A 13 7.56 7.45 0.49
N ALA A 14 6.36 6.87 0.58
CA ALA A 14 5.11 7.58 0.67
C ALA A 14 4.51 7.45 2.07
N GLN A 15 4.04 8.57 2.60
CA GLN A 15 3.09 8.59 3.71
C GLN A 15 1.68 8.78 3.15
N TRP A 16 0.78 7.90 3.53
CA TRP A 16 -0.59 7.89 3.04
C TRP A 16 -1.56 7.59 4.17
N ARG A 17 -2.82 7.96 3.99
CA ARG A 17 -3.92 7.66 4.90
C ARG A 17 -5.11 7.17 4.11
N PHE A 18 -5.97 6.39 4.74
CA PHE A 18 -7.25 6.01 4.18
C PHE A 18 -8.37 6.73 4.94
N ASP A 19 -9.21 7.45 4.20
CA ASP A 19 -10.40 8.12 4.73
C ASP A 19 -11.62 7.90 3.82
N GLN A 20 -12.69 8.67 4.04
CA GLN A 20 -13.96 8.51 3.32
C GLN A 20 -13.83 8.78 1.82
N ASP A 21 -12.84 9.59 1.42
CA ASP A 21 -12.57 9.96 0.03
C ASP A 21 -11.59 8.99 -0.65
N GLY A 22 -11.05 8.02 0.10
CA GLY A 22 -10.16 6.97 -0.41
C GLY A 22 -8.74 7.08 0.15
N VAL A 23 -7.76 6.65 -0.66
CA VAL A 23 -6.34 6.67 -0.29
C VAL A 23 -5.75 8.05 -0.60
N GLY A 24 -5.55 8.84 0.45
CA GLY A 24 -4.90 10.14 0.39
C GLY A 24 -3.39 10.02 0.60
N ILE A 25 -2.61 10.54 -0.35
CA ILE A 25 -1.15 10.66 -0.28
C ILE A 25 -0.79 11.97 0.40
N MET A 26 -0.17 11.88 1.57
CA MET A 26 0.20 13.04 2.40
C MET A 26 1.53 13.63 1.92
N ASN A 27 2.53 12.78 1.75
CA ASN A 27 3.80 13.15 1.11
C ASN A 27 4.45 11.93 0.47
N VAL A 28 5.30 12.21 -0.51
CA VAL A 28 6.24 11.25 -1.09
C VAL A 28 7.61 11.89 -1.11
N ARG A 29 8.60 11.16 -0.64
CA ARG A 29 9.98 11.62 -0.55
C ARG A 29 10.95 10.56 -1.02
N ASN A 30 12.04 10.99 -1.60
CA ASN A 30 13.19 10.14 -1.83
C ASN A 30 13.87 9.84 -0.48
N THR A 31 14.18 8.58 -0.22
CA THR A 31 14.75 8.13 1.06
C THR A 31 16.26 8.33 1.15
N ILE A 32 16.93 8.56 0.02
CA ILE A 32 18.38 8.74 -0.07
C ILE A 32 18.76 10.18 0.32
N ASP A 33 18.10 11.16 -0.28
CA ASP A 33 18.42 12.58 -0.11
C ASP A 33 17.34 13.37 0.66
N GLY A 34 16.20 12.75 0.95
CA GLY A 34 15.08 13.38 1.64
C GLY A 34 14.25 14.31 0.75
N THR A 35 14.53 14.37 -0.56
CA THR A 35 13.85 15.27 -1.48
C THR A 35 12.35 14.98 -1.54
N LEU A 36 11.54 16.01 -1.35
CA LEU A 36 10.08 15.93 -1.47
C LEU A 36 9.68 15.86 -2.94
N ILE A 37 8.99 14.78 -3.32
CA ILE A 37 8.56 14.52 -4.69
C ILE A 37 7.13 15.05 -4.92
N THR A 38 6.21 14.76 -4.00
CA THR A 38 4.84 15.27 -4.07
C THR A 38 4.18 15.32 -2.69
N VAL A 39 3.13 16.13 -2.56
CA VAL A 39 2.36 16.31 -1.32
C VAL A 39 0.87 16.48 -1.62
N GLY A 40 0.03 16.02 -0.68
CA GLY A 40 -1.39 16.38 -0.61
C GLY A 40 -2.20 16.08 -1.86
N THR A 41 -2.25 14.82 -2.28
CA THR A 41 -3.00 14.39 -3.47
C THR A 41 -3.67 13.03 -3.21
N ASP A 42 -4.64 12.64 -4.01
CA ASP A 42 -5.18 11.28 -3.99
C ASP A 42 -4.29 10.30 -4.80
N LEU A 43 -4.41 9.00 -4.52
CA LEU A 43 -3.61 7.98 -5.19
C LEU A 43 -3.82 7.96 -6.73
N SER A 44 -5.03 8.28 -7.21
CA SER A 44 -5.34 8.26 -8.64
C SER A 44 -4.63 9.39 -9.36
N GLN A 45 -4.73 10.61 -8.83
CA GLN A 45 -4.05 11.79 -9.34
C GLN A 45 -2.52 11.66 -9.23
N ALA A 46 -2.00 11.08 -8.13
CA ALA A 46 -0.57 10.80 -7.99
C ALA A 46 -0.05 9.90 -9.12
N ARG A 47 -0.82 8.87 -9.48
CA ARG A 47 -0.49 7.93 -10.56
C ARG A 47 -0.54 8.57 -11.94
N GLU A 48 -1.47 9.50 -12.17
CA GLU A 48 -1.55 10.25 -13.43
C GLU A 48 -0.38 11.22 -13.59
N ARG A 49 0.03 11.87 -12.50
CA ARG A 49 1.12 12.87 -12.50
C ARG A 49 2.50 12.26 -12.53
N LEU A 50 2.69 11.13 -11.85
CA LEU A 50 3.99 10.48 -11.63
C LEU A 50 3.90 8.98 -12.01
N PRO A 51 3.67 8.66 -13.29
CA PRO A 51 3.59 7.27 -13.74
C PRO A 51 4.88 6.47 -13.52
N GLU A 52 6.03 7.15 -13.43
CA GLU A 52 7.34 6.57 -13.12
C GLU A 52 7.39 5.91 -11.73
N LEU A 53 6.55 6.35 -10.79
CA LEU A 53 6.43 5.77 -9.44
C LEU A 53 5.38 4.65 -9.38
N SER A 54 4.98 4.07 -10.52
CA SER A 54 3.99 2.98 -10.61
C SER A 54 4.16 1.87 -9.57
N ARG A 55 5.38 1.42 -9.31
CA ARG A 55 5.68 0.38 -8.30
C ARG A 55 5.32 0.80 -6.88
N LEU A 56 5.55 2.07 -6.54
CA LEU A 56 5.16 2.63 -5.24
C LEU A 56 3.64 2.67 -5.12
N TRP A 57 2.94 3.12 -6.17
CA TRP A 57 1.47 3.17 -6.18
C TRP A 57 0.84 1.79 -6.08
N ASP A 58 1.41 0.79 -6.75
CA ASP A 58 0.93 -0.58 -6.68
C ASP A 58 1.20 -1.21 -5.31
N ALA A 59 2.32 -0.88 -4.64
CA ALA A 59 2.60 -1.30 -3.28
C ALA A 59 1.64 -0.68 -2.26
N ILE A 60 1.35 0.62 -2.36
CA ILE A 60 0.35 1.29 -1.51
C ILE A 60 -1.02 0.64 -1.69
N ARG A 61 -1.40 0.33 -2.94
CA ARG A 61 -2.64 -0.39 -3.22
C ARG A 61 -2.64 -1.77 -2.57
N HIS A 62 -1.54 -2.51 -2.66
CA HIS A 62 -1.41 -3.82 -2.03
C HIS A 62 -1.57 -3.75 -0.51
N ASP A 63 -0.85 -2.83 0.15
CA ASP A 63 -0.92 -2.61 1.59
C ASP A 63 -2.35 -2.22 2.02
N PHE A 64 -2.99 -1.33 1.26
CA PHE A 64 -4.39 -0.95 1.46
C PHE A 64 -5.34 -2.16 1.41
N TRP A 65 -5.27 -2.99 0.36
CA TRP A 65 -6.12 -4.17 0.26
C TRP A 65 -5.86 -5.16 1.39
N ARG A 66 -4.59 -5.35 1.76
CA ARG A 66 -4.21 -6.27 2.85
C ARG A 66 -4.80 -5.85 4.19
N GLU A 67 -4.82 -4.56 4.46
CA GLU A 67 -5.22 -4.02 5.77
C GLU A 67 -6.73 -3.82 5.91
N PHE A 68 -7.39 -3.27 4.88
CA PHE A 68 -8.82 -2.93 4.94
C PHE A 68 -9.74 -4.03 4.39
N PHE A 69 -9.19 -4.93 3.58
CA PHE A 69 -9.90 -6.09 3.06
C PHE A 69 -9.06 -7.34 3.29
N PRO A 70 -8.78 -7.70 4.56
CA PRO A 70 -8.08 -8.93 4.86
C PRO A 70 -8.90 -10.05 4.22
N SER A 71 -8.37 -10.57 3.12
CA SER A 71 -9.02 -11.65 2.41
C SER A 71 -9.22 -12.74 3.45
N ARG A 72 -10.44 -13.29 3.54
CA ARG A 72 -10.67 -14.56 4.24
C ARG A 72 -9.90 -15.65 3.50
N HIS A 73 -8.57 -15.64 3.56
CA HIS A 73 -7.74 -16.78 3.28
C HIS A 73 -7.83 -17.73 4.49
N SER A 74 -9.06 -18.14 4.78
CA SER A 74 -9.30 -19.44 5.41
C SER A 74 -9.24 -20.44 4.27
N PHE A 75 -8.02 -20.84 3.93
CA PHE A 75 -7.80 -22.16 3.38
C PHE A 75 -7.31 -23.01 4.55
N PRO A 76 -8.19 -23.74 5.26
CA PRO A 76 -7.74 -24.95 5.94
C PRO A 76 -7.47 -26.00 4.87
N ALA A 77 -6.43 -25.79 4.06
CA ALA A 77 -5.83 -26.84 3.25
C ALA A 77 -4.92 -27.67 4.16
N ALA A 78 -5.54 -28.39 5.08
CA ALA A 78 -4.94 -29.55 5.71
C ALA A 78 -5.97 -30.68 5.66
N HIS A 79 -6.25 -31.13 4.44
CA HIS A 79 -6.54 -32.53 4.19
C HIS A 79 -5.35 -33.37 4.67
N THR A 80 -5.24 -33.59 5.99
CA THR A 80 -4.55 -34.79 6.44
C THR A 80 -5.53 -35.94 6.21
N THR A 81 -5.34 -36.60 5.07
CA THR A 81 -5.90 -37.92 4.81
C THR A 81 -5.46 -38.82 5.94
N ARG A 82 -6.37 -39.01 6.91
CA ARG A 82 -6.24 -40.05 7.92
C ARG A 82 -6.49 -41.39 7.21
N TRP A 83 -5.42 -41.99 6.71
CA TRP A 83 -5.38 -43.41 6.39
C TRP A 83 -5.66 -44.18 7.69
N LEU A 84 -6.78 -44.91 7.72
CA LEU A 84 -7.04 -45.95 8.70
C LEU A 84 -6.75 -47.28 8.00
N GLY A 85 -5.80 -48.02 8.58
CA GLY A 85 -5.67 -49.46 8.38
C GLY A 85 -6.66 -50.23 9.23
#